data_AF-A0A7Y3DEL3-F1
#
_entry.id   AF-A0A7Y3DEL3-F1
#
_cell.length_a   1.000
_cell.length_b   1.000
_cell.length_c   1.000
_cell.angle_alpha   90.00
_cell.angle_beta   90.00
_cell.angle_gamma   90.00
#
_symmetry.space_group_name_H-M   'P 1'
#
loop_
_entity.id
_entity.type
_entity.pdbx_description
1 polymer ?
#
loop_
_entity_poly.entity_id
_entity_poly.type
_entity_poly.pdbx_seq_one_letter_code
_entity_poly.pdbx_strand_id
1 'polypeptide(L)'
;MLWTHSRGRVGVALTDRRVLAAGTGSAAWQSTRYLRGESRPHEAELGDRVALVVTDRRLLGFNGGSGNLVELSIGPREEVLETRVSANLAVAVTSRRALGLSPFAGGFFETPLRLSEQVESLVVSSGVATLTTSQRLLVFRGRTGAWSERTLSIR
;
A
#
# COMPACT_ATOMS: atom_id res chain seq x y z
N MET A 1 -7.67 -14.38 -17.48
CA MET A 1 -6.78 -14.10 -16.32
C MET A 1 -5.62 -13.28 -16.87
N LEU A 2 -5.33 -12.11 -16.30
CA LEU A 2 -4.30 -11.21 -16.82
C LEU A 2 -2.97 -11.39 -16.09
N TRP A 3 -3.03 -11.62 -14.79
CA TRP A 3 -1.85 -11.81 -13.96
C TRP A 3 -2.22 -12.63 -12.72
N THR A 4 -1.29 -13.44 -12.22
CA THR A 4 -1.44 -14.18 -10.96
C THR A 4 -0.08 -14.40 -10.32
N HIS A 5 -0.01 -14.27 -9.01
CA HIS A 5 1.21 -14.56 -8.26
C HIS A 5 0.88 -14.89 -6.80
N SER A 6 1.80 -15.57 -6.14
CA SER A 6 1.77 -15.77 -4.71
C SER A 6 3.14 -15.51 -4.10
N ARG A 7 3.13 -14.99 -2.88
CA ARG A 7 4.32 -14.80 -2.05
C ARG A 7 3.96 -15.03 -0.60
N GLY A 8 4.77 -15.83 0.08
CA GLY A 8 4.51 -16.19 1.47
C GLY A 8 3.11 -16.76 1.63
N ARG A 9 2.27 -16.09 2.42
CA ARG A 9 0.90 -16.52 2.72
C ARG A 9 -0.18 -15.85 1.87
N VAL A 10 0.20 -15.07 0.86
CA VAL A 10 -0.75 -14.29 0.04
C VAL A 10 -0.69 -14.73 -1.42
N GLY A 11 -1.85 -14.90 -2.03
CA GLY A 11 -2.04 -15.07 -3.47
C GLY A 11 -2.97 -14.00 -4.02
N VAL A 12 -2.64 -13.47 -5.19
CA VAL A 12 -3.43 -12.46 -5.90
C VAL A 12 -3.59 -12.86 -7.36
N ALA A 13 -4.79 -12.68 -7.90
CA ALA A 13 -5.07 -12.79 -9.33
C ALA A 13 -5.77 -11.52 -9.83
N LEU A 14 -5.23 -10.95 -10.91
CA LEU A 14 -5.82 -9.82 -11.62
C LEU A 14 -6.54 -10.33 -12.86
N THR A 15 -7.81 -9.95 -13.01
CA THR A 15 -8.60 -10.24 -14.21
C THR A 15 -8.86 -8.97 -14.99
N ASP A 16 -9.62 -9.10 -16.07
CA ASP A 16 -10.22 -8.01 -16.85
C ASP A 16 -11.26 -7.18 -16.06
N ARG A 17 -11.82 -7.71 -14.98
CA ARG A 17 -13.00 -7.15 -14.27
C ARG A 17 -12.80 -6.97 -12.78
N ARG A 18 -11.87 -7.71 -12.16
CA ARG A 18 -11.73 -7.74 -10.71
C ARG A 18 -10.33 -8.10 -10.26
N VAL A 19 -10.02 -7.69 -9.03
CA VAL A 19 -8.92 -8.21 -8.23
C VAL A 19 -9.46 -9.33 -7.35
N LEU A 20 -8.75 -10.44 -7.31
CA LEU A 20 -8.98 -11.55 -6.39
C LEU A 20 -7.77 -11.68 -5.48
N ALA A 21 -7.98 -11.84 -4.18
CA ALA A 21 -6.92 -12.07 -3.22
C ALA A 21 -7.34 -13.08 -2.16
N ALA A 22 -6.40 -13.92 -1.74
CA ALA A 22 -6.60 -14.85 -0.64
C ALA A 22 -5.31 -14.98 0.14
N GLY A 23 -5.43 -15.33 1.42
CA GLY A 23 -4.29 -15.78 2.19
C GLY A 23 -4.59 -17.04 2.98
N THR A 24 -3.57 -17.61 3.63
CA THR A 24 -3.71 -18.87 4.39
C THR A 24 -4.70 -18.78 5.55
N GLY A 25 -5.02 -17.57 6.03
CA GLY A 25 -6.04 -17.33 7.04
C GLY A 25 -7.40 -16.90 6.48
N SER A 26 -7.56 -16.79 5.16
CA SER A 26 -8.83 -16.43 4.54
C SER A 26 -9.79 -17.61 4.49
N ALA A 27 -11.04 -17.40 4.87
CA ALA A 27 -12.09 -18.41 4.72
C ALA A 27 -12.50 -18.64 3.24
N ALA A 28 -12.32 -17.62 2.39
CA ALA A 28 -12.60 -17.66 0.97
C ALA A 28 -11.78 -16.61 0.22
N TRP A 29 -11.73 -16.73 -1.11
CA TRP A 29 -11.23 -15.67 -1.98
C TRP A 29 -12.00 -14.38 -1.76
N GLN A 30 -11.26 -13.31 -1.49
CA GLN A 30 -11.78 -11.95 -1.51
C GLN A 30 -11.77 -11.43 -2.94
N SER A 31 -12.75 -10.61 -3.28
CA SER A 31 -12.83 -10.01 -4.60
C SER A 31 -13.34 -8.58 -4.56
N THR A 32 -12.76 -7.71 -5.37
CA THR A 32 -13.32 -6.38 -5.66
C THR A 32 -13.29 -6.11 -7.16
N ARG A 33 -14.36 -5.50 -7.68
CA ARG A 33 -14.49 -5.18 -9.10
C ARG A 33 -13.84 -3.83 -9.41
N TYR A 34 -13.28 -3.68 -10.60
CA TYR A 34 -12.84 -2.37 -11.07
C TYR A 34 -14.04 -1.44 -11.24
N LEU A 35 -13.83 -0.16 -10.94
CA LEU A 35 -14.78 0.91 -11.20
C LEU A 35 -14.87 1.17 -12.70
N ARG A 36 -15.97 1.80 -13.12
CA ARG A 36 -16.14 2.19 -14.52
C ARG A 36 -15.07 3.21 -14.91
N GLY A 37 -14.28 2.88 -15.94
CA GLY A 37 -13.20 3.73 -16.43
C GLY A 37 -11.98 3.81 -15.50
N GLU A 38 -11.85 2.88 -14.54
CA GLU A 38 -10.62 2.64 -13.80
C GLU A 38 -9.64 1.86 -14.68
N SER A 39 -8.38 2.29 -14.66
CA SER A 39 -7.29 1.62 -15.35
C SER A 39 -7.00 0.27 -14.72
N ARG A 40 -6.73 -0.73 -15.57
CA ARG A 40 -6.47 -2.09 -15.12
C ARG A 40 -5.01 -2.22 -14.72
N PRO A 41 -4.70 -2.67 -13.49
CA PRO A 41 -3.34 -2.91 -13.08
C PRO A 41 -2.75 -4.09 -13.87
N HIS A 42 -1.47 -3.99 -14.22
CA HIS A 42 -0.73 -5.05 -14.91
C HIS A 42 -0.14 -6.08 -13.94
N GLU A 43 0.15 -5.66 -12.71
CA GLU A 43 0.75 -6.49 -11.67
C GLU A 43 0.28 -6.05 -10.27
N ALA A 44 0.58 -6.89 -9.28
CA ALA A 44 0.42 -6.58 -7.87
C ALA A 44 1.76 -6.77 -7.15
N GLU A 45 2.03 -5.93 -6.17
CA GLU A 45 3.19 -6.11 -5.29
C GLU A 45 2.79 -6.94 -4.07
N LEU A 46 3.52 -8.03 -3.80
CA LEU A 46 3.21 -8.96 -2.73
C LEU A 46 4.31 -8.99 -1.67
N GLY A 47 3.86 -9.09 -0.42
CA GLY A 47 4.64 -9.44 0.76
C GLY A 47 4.25 -10.82 1.27
N ASP A 48 4.73 -11.19 2.45
CA ASP A 48 4.35 -12.47 3.09
C ASP A 48 2.91 -12.43 3.63
N ARG A 49 2.45 -11.27 4.10
CA ARG A 49 1.10 -11.08 4.69
C ARG A 49 0.30 -9.95 4.07
N VAL A 50 0.79 -9.36 2.99
CA VAL A 50 0.21 -8.15 2.41
C VAL A 50 0.29 -8.23 0.90
N ALA A 51 -0.67 -7.63 0.21
CA ALA A 51 -0.51 -7.28 -1.19
C ALA A 51 -1.00 -5.86 -1.42
N LEU A 52 -0.41 -5.19 -2.41
CA LEU A 52 -0.80 -3.87 -2.87
C LEU A 52 -1.04 -3.92 -4.38
N VAL A 53 -2.21 -3.44 -4.79
CA VAL A 53 -2.56 -3.20 -6.18
C VAL A 53 -2.86 -1.72 -6.34
N VAL A 54 -2.24 -1.10 -7.33
CA VAL A 54 -2.40 0.34 -7.60
C VAL A 54 -3.21 0.51 -8.88
N THR A 55 -4.23 1.36 -8.83
CA THR A 55 -4.93 1.84 -10.01
C THR A 55 -4.81 3.36 -10.09
N ASP A 56 -5.34 3.95 -11.16
CA ASP A 56 -5.47 5.40 -11.32
C ASP A 56 -6.57 6.02 -10.43
N ARG A 57 -7.33 5.21 -9.70
CA ARG A 57 -8.44 5.67 -8.84
C ARG A 57 -8.25 5.34 -7.37
N ARG A 58 -7.51 4.28 -7.02
CA ARG A 58 -7.42 3.77 -5.65
C ARG A 58 -6.26 2.80 -5.48
N LEU A 59 -5.89 2.62 -4.22
CA LEU A 59 -5.08 1.51 -3.76
C LEU A 59 -6.02 0.40 -3.27
N LEU A 60 -5.72 -0.83 -3.66
CA LEU A 60 -6.37 -2.03 -3.13
C LEU A 60 -5.31 -2.80 -2.34
N GLY A 61 -5.58 -2.99 -1.05
CA GLY A 61 -4.70 -3.70 -0.13
C GLY A 61 -5.29 -5.04 0.26
N PHE A 62 -4.53 -6.12 0.17
CA PHE A 62 -4.89 -7.35 0.86
C PHE A 62 -4.27 -7.37 2.26
N ASN A 63 -5.11 -7.46 3.28
CA ASN A 63 -4.71 -7.58 4.66
C ASN A 63 -4.69 -9.07 5.05
N GLY A 64 -3.50 -9.69 5.09
CA GLY A 64 -3.34 -11.09 5.52
C GLY A 64 -3.44 -11.33 7.04
N GLY A 65 -3.73 -10.30 7.83
CA GLY A 65 -4.12 -10.41 9.24
C GLY A 65 -5.61 -10.68 9.40
N SER A 66 -6.46 -9.92 8.69
CA SER A 66 -7.92 -10.11 8.68
C SER A 66 -8.43 -11.01 7.55
N GLY A 67 -7.62 -11.27 6.53
CA GLY A 67 -8.00 -12.00 5.33
C GLY A 67 -8.87 -11.19 4.36
N ASN A 68 -8.95 -9.86 4.53
CA ASN A 68 -9.85 -8.97 3.78
C ASN A 68 -9.10 -8.13 2.73
N LEU A 69 -9.81 -7.77 1.66
CA LEU A 69 -9.42 -6.65 0.80
C LEU A 69 -9.90 -5.33 1.41
N VAL A 70 -9.01 -4.34 1.44
CA VAL A 70 -9.26 -2.97 1.86
C VAL A 70 -8.96 -2.03 0.71
N GLU A 71 -9.62 -0.88 0.67
CA GLU A 71 -9.48 0.08 -0.42
C GLU A 71 -9.23 1.47 0.12
N LEU A 72 -8.46 2.26 -0.61
CA LEU A 72 -8.25 3.67 -0.32
C LEU A 72 -8.22 4.49 -1.62
N SER A 73 -9.13 5.44 -1.74
CA SER A 73 -9.25 6.29 -2.93
C SER A 73 -8.03 7.19 -3.12
N ILE A 74 -7.55 7.28 -4.35
CA ILE A 74 -6.64 8.32 -4.81
C ILE A 74 -7.49 9.47 -5.35
N GLY A 75 -7.29 10.67 -4.81
CA GLY A 75 -8.11 11.81 -5.19
C GLY A 75 -7.78 12.31 -6.61
N PRO A 76 -8.59 13.22 -7.16
CA PRO A 76 -8.32 13.82 -8.46
C PRO A 76 -6.92 14.44 -8.51
N ARG A 77 -6.19 14.22 -9.61
CA ARG A 77 -4.83 14.76 -9.86
C ARG A 77 -3.78 14.39 -8.79
N GLU A 78 -4.06 13.39 -7.95
CA GLU A 78 -3.02 12.78 -7.12
C GLU A 78 -2.40 11.63 -7.88
N GLU A 79 -1.07 11.66 -7.88
CA GLU A 79 -0.26 10.69 -8.59
C GLU A 79 0.44 9.83 -7.55
N VAL A 80 0.45 8.52 -7.76
CA VAL A 80 1.28 7.61 -6.97
C VAL A 80 2.70 7.72 -7.49
N LEU A 81 3.60 8.22 -6.65
CA LEU A 81 4.99 8.50 -6.99
C LEU A 81 5.88 7.27 -6.80
N GLU A 82 5.67 6.54 -5.70
CA GLU A 82 6.46 5.37 -5.37
C GLU A 82 5.64 4.39 -4.53
N THR A 83 5.85 3.09 -4.75
CA THR A 83 5.31 2.01 -3.94
C THR A 83 6.40 1.04 -3.52
N ARG A 84 6.24 0.48 -2.33
CA ARG A 84 7.12 -0.57 -1.80
C ARG A 84 6.33 -1.52 -0.93
N VAL A 85 6.50 -2.81 -1.21
CA VAL A 85 5.98 -3.90 -0.37
C VAL A 85 7.11 -4.65 0.31
N SER A 86 6.89 -4.99 1.57
CA SER A 86 7.74 -5.86 2.38
C SER A 86 6.92 -7.00 2.98
N ALA A 87 7.56 -7.88 3.75
CA ALA A 87 6.93 -9.06 4.32
C ALA A 87 5.59 -8.75 5.03
N ASN A 88 5.54 -7.70 5.87
CA ASN A 88 4.35 -7.44 6.69
C ASN A 88 3.80 -6.01 6.61
N LEU A 89 4.17 -5.23 5.59
CA LEU A 89 3.54 -3.93 5.33
C LEU A 89 3.77 -3.53 3.88
N ALA A 90 2.94 -2.60 3.40
CA ALA A 90 3.15 -1.91 2.14
C ALA A 90 3.12 -0.40 2.38
N VAL A 91 3.83 0.36 1.55
CA VAL A 91 3.73 1.82 1.50
C VAL A 91 3.50 2.25 0.07
N ALA A 92 2.60 3.22 -0.11
CA ALA A 92 2.48 4.01 -1.31
C ALA A 92 2.66 5.49 -0.95
N VAL A 93 3.46 6.20 -1.73
CA VAL A 93 3.66 7.64 -1.57
C VAL A 93 3.04 8.30 -2.78
N THR A 94 2.20 9.30 -2.53
CA THR A 94 1.53 10.08 -3.56
C THR A 94 2.05 11.51 -3.58
N SER A 95 1.65 12.28 -4.58
CA SER A 95 1.91 13.72 -4.64
C SER A 95 1.28 14.53 -3.49
N ARG A 96 0.44 13.91 -2.64
CA ARG A 96 -0.25 14.58 -1.52
C ARG A 96 0.00 13.95 -0.14
N ARG A 97 0.35 12.67 -0.06
CA ARG A 97 0.41 11.95 1.22
C ARG A 97 1.19 10.64 1.12
N ALA A 98 1.68 10.17 2.26
CA ALA A 98 2.18 8.81 2.40
C ALA A 98 1.09 7.91 2.99
N LEU A 99 0.97 6.70 2.45
CA LEU A 99 -0.08 5.73 2.73
C LEU A 99 0.57 4.41 3.15
N GLY A 100 0.36 3.99 4.38
CA GLY A 100 0.88 2.74 4.92
C GLY A 100 -0.22 1.70 5.06
N LEU A 101 -0.05 0.52 4.49
CA LEU A 101 -0.93 -0.62 4.67
C LEU A 101 -0.37 -1.51 5.77
N SER A 102 -1.16 -1.70 6.82
CA SER A 102 -0.83 -2.58 7.94
C SER A 102 -1.82 -3.75 8.03
N PRO A 103 -1.34 -4.98 7.81
CA PRO A 103 -2.13 -6.17 8.10
C PRO A 103 -2.46 -6.34 9.59
N PHE A 104 -1.63 -5.81 10.50
CA PHE A 104 -1.81 -5.96 11.95
C PHE A 104 -2.80 -4.94 12.54
N ALA A 105 -2.82 -3.72 11.99
CA ALA A 105 -3.69 -2.64 12.45
C ALA A 105 -4.96 -2.51 11.61
N GLY A 106 -5.12 -3.32 10.56
CA GLY A 106 -6.42 -3.54 9.92
C GLY A 106 -6.63 -2.86 8.57
N GLY A 107 -5.73 -2.02 8.07
CA GLY A 107 -5.97 -1.30 6.82
C GLY A 107 -4.92 -0.26 6.46
N PHE A 108 -5.35 0.75 5.72
CA PHE A 108 -4.52 1.89 5.30
C PHE A 108 -4.51 2.99 6.36
N PHE A 109 -3.35 3.63 6.50
CA PHE A 109 -3.10 4.74 7.41
C PHE A 109 -2.33 5.82 6.66
N GLU A 110 -2.74 7.07 6.81
CA GLU A 110 -2.21 8.15 6.00
C GLU A 110 -1.54 9.25 6.83
N THR A 111 -0.56 9.91 6.21
CA THR A 111 -0.02 11.16 6.71
C THR A 111 0.19 12.13 5.54
N PRO A 112 -0.31 13.37 5.61
CA PRO A 112 -0.21 14.32 4.51
C PRO A 112 1.22 14.78 4.30
N LEU A 113 1.62 14.98 3.04
CA LEU A 113 2.81 15.75 2.69
C LEU A 113 2.49 17.25 2.78
N ARG A 114 3.48 18.05 3.15
CA ARG A 114 3.42 19.50 3.25
C ARG A 114 3.60 20.12 1.87
N LEU A 115 3.21 21.39 1.74
CA LEU A 115 3.42 22.14 0.49
C LEU A 115 4.92 22.18 0.16
N SER A 116 5.25 21.87 -1.10
CA SER A 116 6.63 21.82 -1.60
C SER A 116 7.54 20.82 -0.88
N GLU A 117 6.97 19.85 -0.14
CA GLU A 117 7.71 18.72 0.43
C GLU A 117 8.04 17.72 -0.69
N GLN A 118 9.33 17.49 -0.96
CA GLN A 118 9.78 16.58 -2.01
C GLN A 118 10.14 15.23 -1.40
N VAL A 119 9.75 14.15 -2.06
CA VAL A 119 10.11 12.78 -1.66
C VAL A 119 11.55 12.52 -2.11
N GLU A 120 12.42 12.15 -1.16
CA GLU A 120 13.84 11.89 -1.45
C GLU A 120 14.15 10.39 -1.46
N SER A 121 13.59 9.63 -0.53
CA SER A 121 13.75 8.16 -0.52
C SER A 121 12.67 7.45 0.30
N LEU A 122 12.32 6.23 -0.12
CA LEU A 122 11.48 5.31 0.63
C LEU A 122 12.23 3.99 0.88
N VAL A 123 12.51 3.72 2.15
CA VAL A 123 13.12 2.47 2.60
C VAL A 123 12.11 1.67 3.40
N VAL A 124 11.89 0.42 3.01
CA VAL A 124 10.94 -0.47 3.68
C VAL A 124 11.63 -1.74 4.16
N SER A 125 11.38 -2.09 5.42
CA SER A 125 11.84 -3.31 6.09
C SER A 125 10.63 -4.17 6.52
N SER A 126 10.85 -5.31 7.18
CA SER A 126 9.79 -6.29 7.51
C SER A 126 8.64 -5.74 8.36
N GLY A 127 8.84 -4.64 9.10
CA GLY A 127 7.83 -4.06 9.99
C GLY A 127 7.87 -2.54 10.14
N VAL A 128 8.81 -1.86 9.47
CA VAL A 128 8.95 -0.39 9.49
C VAL A 128 9.23 0.11 8.08
N ALA A 129 8.61 1.23 7.72
CA ALA A 129 9.02 2.02 6.57
C ALA A 129 9.50 3.40 7.02
N THR A 130 10.50 3.91 6.31
CA THR A 130 11.05 5.23 6.50
C THR A 130 10.99 5.96 5.17
N LEU A 131 10.24 7.05 5.16
CA LEU A 131 10.15 8.00 4.07
C LEU A 131 10.95 9.24 4.45
N THR A 132 12.02 9.51 3.72
CA THR A 132 12.79 10.74 3.84
C THR A 132 12.25 11.74 2.82
N THR A 133 11.98 12.96 3.28
CA THR A 133 11.56 14.08 2.43
C THR A 133 12.50 15.26 2.65
N SER A 134 12.39 16.26 1.78
CA SER A 134 13.15 17.51 1.89
C SER A 134 12.90 18.32 3.17
N GLN A 135 11.91 17.93 3.98
CA GLN A 135 11.52 18.66 5.20
C GLN A 135 11.61 17.81 6.48
N ARG A 136 11.41 16.49 6.39
CA ARG A 136 11.31 15.62 7.56
C ARG A 136 11.50 14.15 7.20
N LEU A 137 11.63 13.35 8.24
CA LEU A 137 11.60 11.91 8.15
C LEU A 137 10.27 11.41 8.71
N LEU A 138 9.55 10.62 7.92
CA LEU A 138 8.30 9.98 8.28
C LEU A 138 8.53 8.48 8.49
N VAL A 139 8.19 7.97 9.67
CA VAL A 139 8.31 6.56 10.02
C VAL A 139 6.94 5.94 10.17
N PHE A 140 6.65 4.93 9.34
CA PHE A 140 5.47 4.09 9.48
C PHE A 140 5.81 2.80 10.22
N ARG A 141 5.04 2.48 11.26
CA ARG A 141 5.18 1.23 12.00
C ARG A 141 4.07 0.26 11.61
N GLY A 142 4.43 -0.79 10.88
CA GLY A 142 3.48 -1.80 10.40
C GLY A 142 2.70 -2.48 11.51
N ARG A 143 3.26 -2.65 12.72
CA ARG A 143 2.54 -3.30 13.84
C ARG A 143 1.38 -2.47 14.38
N THR A 144 1.49 -1.14 14.38
CA THR A 144 0.51 -0.25 15.00
C THR A 144 -0.28 0.58 14.00
N GLY A 145 0.14 0.62 12.73
CA GLY A 145 -0.45 1.52 11.73
C GLY A 145 -0.10 3.00 11.97
N ALA A 146 0.83 3.30 12.87
CA ALA A 146 1.14 4.68 13.25
C ALA A 146 2.21 5.29 12.34
N TRP A 147 1.96 6.51 11.88
CA TRP A 147 2.98 7.42 11.35
C TRP A 147 3.55 8.27 12.47
N SER A 148 4.87 8.50 12.45
CA SER A 148 5.55 9.45 13.32
C SER A 148 6.54 10.28 12.52
N GLU A 149 6.64 11.57 12.82
CA GLU A 149 7.58 12.47 12.15
C GLU A 149 8.80 12.77 13.02
N ARG A 150 9.93 13.04 12.35
CA ARG A 150 11.13 13.63 12.94
C ARG A 150 11.64 14.73 12.03
N THR A 151 11.80 15.93 12.59
CA THR A 151 12.44 17.03 11.87
C THR A 151 13.91 16.70 11.62
N LEU A 152 14.36 16.90 10.39
CA LEU A 152 15.77 16.83 10.06
C LEU A 152 16.42 18.11 10.60
N SER A 153 17.07 18.04 11.75
CA SER A 153 17.90 19.13 12.24
C SER A 153 19.14 19.21 11.35
N ILE A 154 19.16 20.16 10.43
CA ILE A 154 20.36 20.54 9.69
C ILE A 154 21.32 21.16 10.73
N ARG A 155 22.48 20.53 10.93
CA ARG A 155 23.61 21.15 11.63
C ARG A 155 24.44 21.97 10.65
#